data_AF-A0A3B6VFZ1-F1
#
_entry.id   AF-A0A3B6VFZ1-F1
#
_cell.length_a   1.000
_cell.length_b   1.000
_cell.length_c   1.000
_cell.angle_alpha   90.00
_cell.angle_beta   90.00
_cell.angle_gamma   90.00
#
_symmetry.space_group_name_H-M   'P 1'
#
loop_
_entity.id
_entity.type
_entity.pdbx_description
1 polymer ?
#
loop_
_entity_poly.entity_id
_entity_poly.type
_entity_poly.pdbx_seq_one_letter_code
_entity_poly.pdbx_strand_id
1 'polypeptide(L)'
;MPKIVQYSLILFIIVLTIKIIIDNICIKIKSDKFLNKYFKDEEKLYSLEEVSSAFRLEKEHFLQLLSTLEKYNYFSFFNKKGVTMVKDYYSRYELKYLVRILSKKQKLKY
;
A
#
# COMPACT_ATOMS: atom_id res chain seq x y z
N MET A 1 33.80 19.28 17.80
CA MET A 1 32.87 19.96 16.87
C MET A 1 32.28 21.19 17.56
N PRO A 2 32.12 22.33 16.87
CA PRO A 2 31.46 23.50 17.43
C PRO A 2 30.02 23.15 17.82
N LYS A 3 29.54 23.63 18.99
CA LYS A 3 28.17 23.37 19.49
C LYS A 3 27.10 23.73 18.45
N ILE A 4 27.32 24.79 17.68
CA ILE A 4 26.45 25.23 16.57
C ILE A 4 26.23 24.11 15.54
N VAL A 5 27.31 23.41 15.14
CA VAL A 5 27.22 22.31 14.15
C VAL A 5 26.43 21.12 14.73
N GLN A 6 26.56 20.86 16.03
CA GLN A 6 25.79 19.81 16.71
C GLN A 6 24.28 20.16 16.74
N TYR A 7 23.93 21.40 17.08
CA TYR A 7 22.52 21.84 17.08
C TYR A 7 21.90 21.81 15.68
N SER A 8 22.63 22.21 14.64
CA SER A 8 22.15 22.11 13.25
C SER A 8 21.90 20.67 12.81
N LEU A 9 22.78 19.73 13.19
CA LEU A 9 22.60 18.29 12.92
C LEU A 9 21.37 17.72 13.63
N ILE A 10 21.18 18.07 14.90
CA ILE A 10 20.01 17.64 15.69
C ILE A 10 18.72 18.16 15.04
N LEU A 11 18.68 19.45 14.66
CA LEU A 11 17.53 20.04 13.99
C LEU A 11 17.23 19.35 12.65
N PHE A 12 18.26 19.02 11.88
CA PHE A 12 18.11 18.30 10.61
C PHE A 12 17.50 16.90 10.80
N ILE A 13 17.95 16.15 11.80
CA ILE A 13 17.39 14.83 12.15
C ILE A 13 15.92 14.97 12.59
N ILE A 14 15.58 15.99 13.38
CA ILE A 14 14.20 16.23 13.82
C ILE A 14 13.29 16.52 12.62
N VAL A 15 13.72 17.42 11.72
CA VAL A 15 12.94 17.78 10.52
C VAL A 15 12.73 16.55 9.62
N LEU A 16 13.77 15.74 9.40
CA LEU A 16 13.65 14.49 8.64
C LEU A 16 12.68 13.52 9.29
N THR A 17 12.75 13.37 10.62
CA THR A 17 11.86 12.48 11.38
C THR A 17 10.40 12.92 11.26
N ILE A 18 10.13 14.21 11.46
CA ILE A 18 8.79 14.80 11.32
C ILE A 18 8.25 14.57 9.91
N LYS A 19 9.08 14.79 8.88
CA LYS A 19 8.69 14.54 7.48
C LYS A 19 8.27 13.09 7.25
N ILE A 20 9.05 12.13 7.73
CA ILE A 20 8.74 10.69 7.61
C ILE A 20 7.40 10.36 8.30
N ILE A 21 7.14 10.95 9.47
CA ILE A 21 5.87 10.75 10.20
C ILE A 21 4.69 11.30 9.39
N ILE A 22 4.80 12.53 8.88
CA ILE A 22 3.74 13.18 8.09
C ILE A 22 3.45 12.39 6.80
N ASP A 23 4.49 11.96 6.09
CA ASP A 23 4.34 11.16 4.86
C ASP A 23 3.59 9.85 5.13
N ASN A 24 3.94 9.14 6.21
CA ASN A 24 3.25 7.91 6.62
C ASN A 24 1.78 8.15 7.01
N ILE A 25 1.48 9.25 7.70
CA ILE A 25 0.10 9.63 8.05
C ILE A 25 -0.70 9.93 6.77
N CYS A 26 -0.13 10.70 5.85
CA CYS A 26 -0.77 11.03 4.57
C CYS A 26 -1.07 9.77 3.74
N ILE A 27 -0.10 8.85 3.66
CA ILE A 27 -0.26 7.55 3.00
C ILE A 27 -1.41 6.75 3.64
N LYS A 28 -1.46 6.71 4.98
CA LYS A 28 -2.52 6.00 5.71
C LYS A 28 -3.90 6.59 5.40
N ILE A 29 -4.05 7.92 5.49
CA ILE A 29 -5.33 8.60 5.22
C ILE A 29 -5.79 8.35 3.78
N LYS A 30 -4.88 8.46 2.79
CA LYS A 30 -5.20 8.19 1.38
C LYS A 30 -5.63 6.74 1.16
N SER A 31 -4.92 5.80 1.78
CA SER A 31 -5.24 4.37 1.70
C SER A 31 -6.61 4.09 2.31
N ASP A 32 -6.88 4.60 3.50
CA ASP A 32 -8.15 4.39 4.20
C ASP A 32 -9.32 5.03 3.42
N LYS A 33 -9.11 6.21 2.81
CA LYS A 33 -10.10 6.84 1.91
C LYS A 33 -10.40 5.98 0.68
N PHE A 34 -9.39 5.38 0.06
CA PHE A 34 -9.58 4.48 -1.08
C PHE A 34 -10.31 3.20 -0.68
N LEU A 35 -9.90 2.56 0.42
CA LEU A 35 -10.55 1.36 0.95
C LEU A 35 -12.01 1.62 1.31
N ASN A 36 -12.33 2.73 1.98
CA ASN A 36 -13.71 3.04 2.33
C ASN A 36 -14.59 3.39 1.13
N LYS A 37 -13.99 3.87 0.02
CA LYS A 37 -14.72 4.19 -1.21
C LYS A 37 -15.05 2.93 -2.02
N TYR A 38 -14.12 2.00 -2.14
CA TYR A 38 -14.25 0.86 -3.06
C TYR A 38 -14.48 -0.48 -2.36
N PHE A 39 -14.00 -0.62 -1.12
CA PHE A 39 -13.95 -1.88 -0.39
C PHE A 39 -14.50 -1.71 1.03
N LYS A 40 -15.69 -1.14 1.20
CA LYS A 40 -16.24 -0.72 2.51
C LYS A 40 -16.51 -1.87 3.48
N ASP A 41 -16.90 -3.04 2.97
CA ASP A 41 -17.33 -4.19 3.75
C ASP A 41 -16.09 -5.01 4.19
N GLU A 42 -16.01 -5.31 5.49
CA GLU A 42 -14.90 -6.07 6.08
C GLU A 42 -15.06 -7.58 5.93
N GLU A 43 -16.28 -8.07 5.80
CA GLU A 43 -16.59 -9.50 5.69
C GLU A 43 -16.67 -9.95 4.23
N LYS A 44 -16.91 -9.03 3.30
CA LYS A 44 -16.95 -9.32 1.87
C LYS A 44 -15.58 -9.69 1.31
N LEU A 45 -15.57 -10.76 0.51
CA LEU A 45 -14.49 -11.07 -0.43
C LEU A 45 -14.78 -10.40 -1.78
N TYR A 46 -13.83 -9.60 -2.25
CA TYR A 46 -13.92 -8.83 -3.49
C TYR A 46 -13.31 -9.61 -4.65
N SER A 47 -14.02 -9.74 -5.77
CA SER A 47 -13.50 -10.49 -6.91
C SER A 47 -12.36 -9.74 -7.61
N LEU A 48 -11.55 -10.46 -8.40
CA LEU A 48 -10.51 -9.88 -9.23
C LEU A 48 -11.07 -8.77 -10.15
N GLU A 49 -12.27 -8.94 -10.74
CA GLU A 49 -12.95 -7.88 -11.51
C GLU A 49 -13.20 -6.62 -10.66
N GLU A 50 -13.78 -6.79 -9.48
CA GLU A 50 -14.12 -5.66 -8.60
C GLU A 50 -12.86 -4.90 -8.19
N VAL A 51 -11.81 -5.65 -7.86
CA VAL A 51 -10.53 -5.07 -7.45
C VAL A 51 -9.86 -4.37 -8.63
N SER A 52 -9.70 -5.01 -9.79
CA SER A 52 -9.06 -4.40 -10.95
C SER A 52 -9.79 -3.14 -11.41
N SER A 53 -11.13 -3.18 -11.41
CA SER A 53 -11.99 -2.04 -11.72
C SER A 53 -11.79 -0.87 -10.73
N ALA A 54 -11.71 -1.15 -9.42
CA ALA A 54 -11.41 -0.12 -8.42
C ALA A 54 -10.05 0.57 -8.64
N PHE A 55 -9.05 -0.19 -9.13
CA PHE A 55 -7.75 0.36 -9.53
C PHE A 55 -7.74 0.98 -10.94
N ARG A 56 -8.87 0.96 -11.65
CA ARG A 56 -9.00 1.40 -13.06
C ARG A 56 -8.01 0.72 -13.99
N LEU A 57 -7.78 -0.57 -13.76
CA LEU A 57 -6.91 -1.40 -14.57
C LEU A 57 -7.72 -2.53 -15.20
N GLU A 58 -7.35 -2.88 -16.44
CA GLU A 58 -7.76 -4.15 -17.03
C GLU A 58 -7.23 -5.31 -16.17
N LYS A 59 -7.98 -6.42 -16.15
CA LYS A 59 -7.65 -7.60 -15.33
C LYS A 59 -6.21 -8.07 -15.55
N GLU A 60 -5.79 -8.16 -16.81
CA GLU A 60 -4.45 -8.62 -17.20
C GLU A 60 -3.35 -7.71 -16.65
N HIS A 61 -3.53 -6.40 -16.76
CA HIS A 61 -2.61 -5.40 -16.21
C HIS A 61 -2.56 -5.44 -14.68
N PHE A 62 -3.71 -5.66 -14.02
CA PHE A 62 -3.75 -5.81 -12.57
C PHE A 62 -3.05 -7.10 -12.12
N LEU A 63 -3.22 -8.22 -12.82
CA LEU A 63 -2.51 -9.46 -12.56
C LEU A 63 -1.00 -9.32 -12.76
N GLN A 64 -0.56 -8.61 -13.82
CA GLN A 64 0.86 -8.30 -14.02
C GLN A 64 1.44 -7.45 -12.90
N LEU A 65 0.67 -6.48 -12.39
CA LEU A 65 1.06 -5.69 -11.22
C LEU A 65 1.24 -6.59 -9.99
N LEU A 66 0.30 -7.48 -9.70
CA LEU A 66 0.39 -8.41 -8.58
C LEU A 66 1.60 -9.34 -8.72
N SER A 67 1.78 -9.96 -9.89
CA SER A 67 2.94 -10.80 -10.21
C SER A 67 4.26 -10.06 -10.01
N THR A 68 4.32 -8.78 -10.39
CA THR A 68 5.49 -7.94 -10.17
C THR A 68 5.74 -7.71 -8.67
N LEU A 69 4.69 -7.41 -7.91
CA LEU A 69 4.81 -7.21 -6.46
C LEU A 69 5.24 -8.51 -5.74
N GLU A 70 4.75 -9.65 -6.18
CA GLU A 70 5.15 -10.98 -5.70
C GLU A 70 6.60 -11.30 -6.03
N LYS A 71 7.02 -11.10 -7.28
CA LYS A 71 8.41 -11.33 -7.73
C LYS A 71 9.44 -10.59 -6.89
N TYR A 72 9.12 -9.38 -6.45
CA TYR A 72 10.00 -8.54 -5.64
C TYR A 72 9.72 -8.64 -4.13
N ASN A 73 8.93 -9.63 -3.69
CA ASN A 73 8.56 -9.85 -2.29
C ASN A 73 7.92 -8.63 -1.60
N TYR A 74 7.35 -7.70 -2.37
CA TYR A 74 6.62 -6.57 -1.82
C TYR A 74 5.24 -6.99 -1.32
N PHE A 75 4.64 -8.01 -1.93
CA PHE A 75 3.31 -8.48 -1.58
C PHE A 75 3.17 -9.94 -1.96
N SER A 76 2.62 -10.77 -1.08
CA SER A 76 2.38 -12.19 -1.36
C SER A 76 1.10 -12.64 -0.69
N PHE A 77 0.27 -13.37 -1.44
CA PHE A 77 -0.95 -13.96 -0.94
C PHE A 77 -0.67 -15.36 -0.42
N PHE A 78 -0.63 -15.52 0.90
CA PHE A 78 -0.54 -16.85 1.51
C PHE A 78 -1.96 -17.38 1.77
N ASN A 79 -2.23 -18.62 1.36
CA ASN A 79 -3.36 -19.35 1.92
C ASN A 79 -3.00 -19.88 3.33
N LYS A 80 -3.96 -20.49 4.06
CA LYS A 80 -3.70 -21.09 5.39
C LYS A 80 -2.60 -22.17 5.41
N LYS A 81 -2.18 -22.67 4.24
CA LYS A 81 -1.11 -23.67 4.03
C LYS A 81 0.20 -23.06 3.50
N GLY A 82 0.32 -21.73 3.40
CA GLY A 82 1.55 -21.05 2.99
C GLY A 82 1.85 -21.09 1.47
N VAL A 83 0.88 -21.48 0.64
CA VAL A 83 1.06 -21.55 -0.82
C VAL A 83 0.55 -20.27 -1.49
N THR A 84 1.37 -19.67 -2.36
CA THR A 84 1.00 -18.57 -3.26
C THR A 84 -0.01 -19.07 -4.28
N MET A 85 -1.21 -18.48 -4.31
CA MET A 85 -2.23 -18.78 -5.31
C MET A 85 -2.63 -17.50 -6.04
N VAL A 86 -2.88 -17.62 -7.34
CA VAL A 86 -3.65 -16.62 -8.09
C VAL A 86 -5.02 -16.55 -7.44
N LYS A 87 -5.30 -15.47 -6.71
CA LYS A 87 -6.56 -15.30 -5.99
C LYS A 87 -7.58 -14.63 -6.90
N ASP A 88 -8.68 -15.34 -7.13
CA ASP A 88 -9.88 -14.76 -7.75
C ASP A 88 -10.62 -13.81 -6.81
N TYR A 89 -10.32 -13.87 -5.50
CA TYR A 89 -10.98 -13.09 -4.47
C TYR A 89 -10.02 -12.54 -3.41
N TYR A 90 -10.30 -11.34 -2.92
CA TYR A 90 -9.45 -10.55 -2.04
C TYR A 90 -10.25 -10.09 -0.82
N SER A 91 -9.71 -10.31 0.38
CA SER A 91 -10.25 -9.71 1.61
C SER A 91 -9.85 -8.23 1.72
N ARG A 92 -10.66 -7.44 2.43
CA ARG A 92 -10.31 -6.04 2.74
C ARG A 92 -8.97 -5.92 3.48
N TYR A 93 -8.61 -6.90 4.31
CA TYR A 93 -7.31 -6.93 5.00
C TYR A 93 -6.14 -6.97 4.01
N GLU A 94 -6.21 -7.83 3.00
CA GLU A 94 -5.17 -7.92 1.97
C GLU A 94 -5.12 -6.67 1.10
N LEU A 95 -6.28 -6.17 0.70
CA LEU A 95 -6.40 -4.94 -0.08
C LEU A 95 -5.84 -3.74 0.68
N LYS A 96 -6.00 -3.69 2.00
CA LYS A 96 -5.40 -2.64 2.84
C LYS A 96 -3.89 -2.60 2.72
N TYR A 97 -3.25 -3.77 2.65
CA TYR A 97 -1.79 -3.84 2.51
C TYR A 97 -1.35 -3.47 1.09
N LEU A 98 -2.05 -3.99 0.06
CA LEU A 98 -1.81 -3.64 -1.34
C LEU A 98 -1.92 -2.12 -1.58
N VAL A 99 -3.02 -1.51 -1.14
CA VAL A 99 -3.29 -0.07 -1.30
C VAL A 99 -2.23 0.76 -0.58
N ARG A 100 -1.76 0.33 0.59
CA ARG A 100 -0.67 1.01 1.31
C ARG A 100 0.65 0.98 0.55
N ILE A 101 1.02 -0.16 -0.04
CA ILE A 101 2.23 -0.27 -0.86
C ILE A 101 2.15 0.68 -2.06
N LEU A 102 1.03 0.65 -2.78
CA LEU A 102 0.82 1.46 -3.96
C LEU A 102 0.76 2.96 -3.62
N SER A 103 0.16 3.32 -2.49
CA SER A 103 0.14 4.68 -1.94
C SER A 103 1.54 5.18 -1.56
N LYS A 104 2.37 4.32 -0.94
CA LYS A 104 3.75 4.67 -0.55
C LYS A 104 4.64 4.93 -1.76
N LYS A 105 4.39 4.23 -2.88
CA LYS A 105 5.08 4.45 -4.15
C LYS A 105 4.48 5.61 -4.98
N GLN A 106 3.52 6.37 -4.43
CA GLN A 106 2.81 7.47 -5.11
C GLN A 106 2.14 7.07 -6.44
N LYS A 107 1.88 5.77 -6.68
CA LYS A 107 1.35 5.28 -7.95
C LYS A 107 -0.17 5.34 -8.06
N LEU A 108 -0.89 5.64 -6.96
CA LEU A 108 -2.32 5.93 -7.02
C LEU A 108 -2.51 7.36 -7.53
N LYS A 109 -2.61 7.52 -8.86
CA LYS A 109 -3.16 8.73 -9.47
C LYS A 109 -4.70 8.65 -9.31
N TYR A 110 -5.26 9.63 -8.60
CA TYR A 110 -6.71 9.82 -8.48
C TYR A 110 -7.34 10.21 -9.81
#